data_AF-A0A1Y4WCT7-F1
#
_entry.id   AF-A0A1Y4WCT7-F1
#
_cell.length_a   1.000
_cell.length_b   1.000
_cell.length_c   1.000
_cell.angle_alpha   90.00
_cell.angle_beta   90.00
_cell.angle_gamma   90.00
#
_symmetry.space_group_name_H-M   'P 1'
#
loop_
_entity.id
_entity.type
_entity.pdbx_description
1 polymer ?
#
loop_
_entity_poly.entity_id
_entity_poly.type
_entity_poly.pdbx_seq_one_letter_code
_entity_poly.pdbx_strand_id
1 'polypeptide(L)'
;MPNIKPISDLRNYTEVLHDVAVGAPVFLTKNGRGRYAIVDMQDYERTQATLRLMNELAKGRKSGEEKGWLTLEAVEKHLGIADE
;
A
#
# COMPACT_ATOMS: atom_id res chain seq x y z
N MET A 1 -19.45 4.37 -5.56
CA MET A 1 -19.54 5.43 -4.52
C MET A 1 -18.87 4.91 -3.25
N PRO A 2 -18.16 5.74 -2.47
CA PRO A 2 -17.53 5.29 -1.23
C PRO A 2 -18.59 4.81 -0.22
N ASN A 3 -18.35 3.67 0.43
CA ASN A 3 -19.23 3.18 1.49
C ASN A 3 -18.90 3.92 2.80
N ILE A 4 -19.80 4.79 3.25
CA ILE A 4 -19.59 5.68 4.39
C ILE A 4 -20.67 5.41 5.44
N LYS A 5 -20.24 5.09 6.66
CA LYS A 5 -21.14 4.84 7.81
C LYS A 5 -20.73 5.70 9.02
N PRO A 6 -21.63 6.09 9.92
CA PRO A 6 -21.24 6.71 11.19
C PRO A 6 -20.55 5.69 12.09
N ILE A 7 -19.60 6.14 12.91
CA ILE A 7 -18.87 5.28 13.86
C ILE A 7 -19.80 4.57 14.86
N SER A 8 -20.99 5.13 15.11
CA SER A 8 -22.01 4.51 15.96
C SER A 8 -22.54 3.17 15.44
N ASP A 9 -22.36 2.87 14.15
CA ASP A 9 -22.81 1.62 13.53
C ASP A 9 -21.94 0.43 13.96
N LEU A 10 -20.73 0.69 14.47
CA LEU A 10 -19.91 -0.35 15.09
C LEU A 10 -20.53 -0.99 16.34
N ARG A 11 -21.62 -0.43 16.88
CA ARG A 11 -22.44 -1.12 17.88
C ARG A 11 -22.99 -2.44 17.35
N ASN A 12 -23.27 -2.51 16.04
CA ASN A 12 -23.58 -3.74 15.31
C ASN A 12 -22.50 -3.98 14.24
N TYR A 13 -21.28 -4.29 14.69
CA TYR A 13 -20.12 -4.39 13.81
C TYR A 13 -20.28 -5.44 12.69
N THR A 14 -21.12 -6.46 12.85
CA THR A 14 -21.34 -7.49 11.82
C THR A 14 -21.84 -6.91 10.50
N GLU A 15 -22.77 -5.95 10.54
CA GLU A 15 -23.27 -5.27 9.33
C GLU A 15 -22.20 -4.38 8.69
N VAL A 16 -21.33 -3.79 9.50
CA VAL A 16 -20.22 -2.97 9.00
C VAL A 16 -19.18 -3.85 8.32
N LEU A 17 -18.81 -4.98 8.95
CA LEU A 17 -17.80 -5.90 8.43
C LEU A 17 -18.27 -6.68 7.20
N HIS A 18 -19.57 -6.98 7.09
CA HIS A 18 -20.15 -7.62 5.91
C HIS A 18 -19.87 -6.83 4.62
N ASP A 19 -19.85 -5.51 4.72
CA ASP A 19 -19.64 -4.63 3.56
C ASP A 19 -18.15 -4.39 3.24
N VAL A 20 -17.22 -4.92 4.05
CA VAL A 20 -15.78 -4.82 3.82
C VAL A 20 -15.34 -5.99 2.93
N ALA A 21 -14.81 -5.68 1.76
CA ALA A 21 -14.23 -6.66 0.86
C ALA A 21 -13.01 -6.07 0.14
N VAL A 22 -12.25 -6.91 -0.57
CA VAL A 22 -11.10 -6.49 -1.38
C VAL A 22 -11.55 -5.43 -2.40
N GLY A 23 -10.90 -4.27 -2.38
CA GLY A 23 -11.22 -3.10 -3.19
C GLY A 23 -12.45 -2.31 -2.73
N ALA A 24 -13.12 -2.73 -1.66
CA ALA A 24 -14.35 -2.15 -1.14
C ALA A 24 -14.22 -1.82 0.36
N PRO A 25 -13.48 -0.75 0.71
CA PRO A 25 -13.33 -0.32 2.09
C PRO A 25 -14.60 0.37 2.61
N VAL A 26 -14.82 0.28 3.92
CA VAL A 26 -15.85 1.05 4.63
C VAL A 26 -15.20 2.21 5.38
N PHE A 27 -15.65 3.42 5.11
CA PHE A 27 -15.19 4.63 5.79
C PHE A 27 -16.14 5.01 6.91
N LEU A 28 -15.58 5.31 8.09
CA LEU A 28 -16.36 5.70 9.26
C LEU A 28 -16.24 7.19 9.53
N THR A 29 -17.38 7.82 9.81
CA THR A 29 -17.47 9.22 10.21
C THR A 29 -17.71 9.39 11.71
N LYS A 30 -17.15 10.44 12.30
CA LYS A 30 -17.50 10.91 13.64
C LYS A 30 -17.97 12.35 13.54
N ASN A 31 -19.22 12.61 13.93
CA ASN A 31 -19.88 13.92 13.79
C ASN A 31 -19.82 14.46 12.35
N GLY A 32 -20.14 13.60 11.37
CA GLY A 32 -20.16 13.95 9.95
C GLY A 32 -18.78 14.09 9.29
N ARG A 33 -17.67 13.88 10.02
CA ARG A 33 -16.31 13.96 9.47
C ARG A 33 -15.68 12.58 9.37
N GLY A 34 -15.15 12.24 8.20
CA GLY A 34 -14.39 11.00 7.98
C GLY A 34 -13.22 10.90 8.97
N ARG A 35 -13.06 9.73 9.59
CA ARG A 35 -12.05 9.53 10.64
C ARG A 35 -11.36 8.19 10.61
N TYR A 36 -12.04 7.13 10.18
CA TYR A 36 -11.46 5.79 10.11
C TYR A 36 -11.82 5.14 8.77
N ALA A 37 -11.05 4.12 8.40
CA ALA A 37 -11.37 3.20 7.32
C ALA A 37 -11.19 1.77 7.84
N ILE A 38 -12.09 0.88 7.47
CA ILE A 38 -11.95 -0.56 7.64
C ILE A 38 -11.72 -1.13 6.25
N VAL A 39 -10.63 -1.86 6.10
CA VAL A 39 -10.17 -2.40 4.83
C VAL A 39 -9.94 -3.91 4.98
N ASP A 40 -10.06 -4.63 3.87
CA ASP A 40 -9.63 -6.03 3.84
C ASP A 40 -8.12 -6.13 4.08
N MET A 41 -7.67 -7.23 4.67
CA MET A 41 -6.25 -7.45 4.97
C MET A 41 -5.39 -7.40 3.71
N GLN A 42 -5.88 -7.92 2.58
CA GLN A 42 -5.15 -7.90 1.31
C GLN A 42 -4.87 -6.48 0.82
N ASP A 43 -5.83 -5.57 0.98
CA ASP A 43 -5.64 -4.17 0.61
C ASP A 43 -4.70 -3.44 1.57
N TYR A 44 -4.76 -3.77 2.86
CA TYR A 44 -3.81 -3.24 3.85
C TYR A 44 -2.38 -3.67 3.51
N GLU A 45 -2.15 -4.96 3.28
CA GLU A 45 -0.83 -5.52 2.92
C GLU A 45 -0.32 -4.95 1.60
N ARG A 46 -1.19 -4.85 0.58
CA ARG A 46 -0.84 -4.22 -0.70
C ARG A 46 -0.41 -2.77 -0.53
N THR A 47 -1.09 -2.02 0.33
CA THR A 47 -0.74 -0.63 0.63
C THR A 47 0.64 -0.55 1.31
N GLN A 48 0.90 -1.40 2.30
CA GLN A 48 2.21 -1.47 2.97
C GLN A 48 3.33 -1.84 1.99
N ALA A 49 3.12 -2.86 1.14
CA ALA A 49 4.08 -3.28 0.14
C ALA A 49 4.37 -2.17 -0.89
N THR A 50 3.33 -1.45 -1.31
CA THR A 50 3.46 -0.32 -2.24
C THR A 50 4.28 0.81 -1.64
N LEU A 51 4.01 1.20 -0.38
CA LEU A 51 4.79 2.23 0.33
C LEU A 51 6.26 1.83 0.46
N ARG A 52 6.53 0.57 0.80
CA ARG A 52 7.90 0.05 0.88
C ARG A 52 8.59 0.10 -0.47
N LEU A 53 7.94 -0.36 -1.53
CA LEU A 53 8.48 -0.34 -2.89
C LEU A 53 8.83 1.09 -3.32
N MET A 54 7.91 2.04 -3.14
CA MET A 54 8.14 3.44 -3.52
C MET A 54 9.31 4.05 -2.75
N ASN A 55 9.46 3.73 -1.46
CA ASN A 55 10.60 4.18 -0.66
C ASN A 55 11.93 3.63 -1.20
N GLU A 56 12.01 2.31 -1.45
CA GLU A 56 13.24 1.71 -1.99
C GLU A 56 13.57 2.22 -3.40
N LEU A 57 12.55 2.43 -4.25
CA LEU A 57 12.74 3.06 -5.57
C LEU A 57 13.28 4.49 -5.45
N ALA A 58 12.76 5.28 -4.51
CA ALA A 58 13.24 6.64 -4.27
C ALA A 58 14.71 6.64 -3.79
N LYS A 59 15.09 5.72 -2.90
CA LYS A 59 16.48 5.53 -2.47
C LYS A 59 17.39 5.13 -3.64
N GLY A 60 16.96 4.15 -4.42
CA GLY A 60 17.70 3.69 -5.62
C GLY A 60 17.89 4.82 -6.61
N ARG A 61 16.84 5.60 -6.87
CA ARG A 61 16.89 6.76 -7.75
C ARG A 61 17.90 7.80 -7.28
N LYS A 62 17.80 8.21 -6.01
CA LYS A 62 18.72 9.17 -5.40
C LYS A 62 20.17 8.68 -5.49
N SER A 63 20.41 7.40 -5.20
CA SER A 63 21.75 6.82 -5.30
C SER A 63 22.30 6.88 -6.74
N GLY A 64 21.46 6.58 -7.74
CA GLY A 64 21.87 6.67 -9.14
C GLY A 64 22.15 8.10 -9.60
N GLU A 65 21.35 9.06 -9.16
CA GLU A 65 21.55 10.49 -9.42
C GLU A 65 22.85 11.03 -8.77
N GLU A 66 23.18 10.59 -7.55
CA GLU A 66 24.35 11.08 -6.79
C GLU A 66 25.66 10.33 -7.11
N LYS A 67 25.59 9.02 -7.36
CA LYS A 67 26.77 8.13 -7.47
C LYS A 67 26.94 7.53 -8.86
N GLY A 68 26.01 7.80 -9.77
CA GLY A 68 25.96 7.20 -11.10
C GLY A 68 25.18 5.89 -11.14
N TRP A 69 24.74 5.54 -12.35
CA TRP A 69 23.99 4.32 -12.65
C TRP A 69 24.93 3.20 -13.11
N LEU A 70 24.53 1.96 -12.88
CA LEU A 70 25.24 0.80 -13.41
C LEU A 70 24.71 0.45 -14.80
N THR A 71 25.60 -0.03 -15.68
CA THR A 71 25.18 -0.69 -16.92
C THR A 71 24.64 -2.08 -16.60
N LEU A 72 23.93 -2.69 -17.54
CA LEU A 72 23.39 -4.04 -17.37
C LEU A 72 24.50 -5.06 -17.07
N GLU A 73 25.62 -5.00 -17.80
CA GLU A 73 26.76 -5.91 -17.62
C GLU A 73 27.40 -5.75 -16.23
N ALA A 74 27.45 -4.52 -15.72
CA ALA A 74 27.97 -4.26 -14.38
C ALA A 74 27.04 -4.83 -13.30
N VAL A 75 25.72 -4.79 -13.50
CA VAL A 75 24.73 -5.38 -12.57
C VAL A 75 24.84 -6.90 -12.58
N GLU A 76 24.86 -7.53 -13.76
CA GLU A 76 24.99 -8.99 -13.92
C GLU A 76 26.25 -9.52 -13.24
N LYS A 77 27.40 -8.86 -13.46
CA LYS A 77 28.66 -9.17 -12.77
C LYS A 77 28.56 -9.03 -11.25
N HIS A 78 27.88 -8.01 -10.74
CA HIS A 78 27.69 -7.83 -9.28
C HIS A 78 26.77 -8.88 -8.66
N LEU A 79 25.75 -9.33 -9.40
CA LEU A 79 24.79 -10.32 -8.94
C LEU A 79 25.25 -11.77 -9.17
N GLY A 80 26.39 -11.96 -9.86
CA GLY A 80 26.89 -13.29 -10.19
C GLY A 80 26.04 -14.02 -11.22
N ILE A 81 25.27 -13.28 -12.03
CA ILE A 81 24.52 -13.82 -13.15
C ILE A 81 25.51 -13.84 -14.32
N ALA A 82 26.04 -15.02 -14.63
CA ALA A 82 26.85 -15.22 -15.82
C ALA A 82 25.91 -15.47 -17.01
N ASP A 83 26.15 -14.77 -18.12
CA ASP A 83 25.58 -15.14 -19.41
C ASP A 83 26.00 -16.57 -19.74
N GLU A 84 25.03 -17.47 -19.94
CA GLU A 84 25.25 -18.73 -20.68
C GLU A 84 25.36 -18.46 -22.18
#